data_AF-A0A251U9M3-F1
#
_entry.id   AF-A0A251U9M3-F1
#
_cell.length_a   1.000
_cell.length_b   1.000
_cell.length_c   1.000
_cell.angle_alpha   90.00
_cell.angle_beta   90.00
_cell.angle_gamma   90.00
#
_symmetry.space_group_name_H-M   'P 1'
#
loop_
_entity.id
_entity.type
_entity.pdbx_description
1 polymer ?
#
loop_
_entity_poly.entity_id
_entity_poly.type
_entity_poly.pdbx_seq_one_letter_code
_entity_poly.pdbx_strand_id
1 'polypeptide(L)'
;MDDVSCVFDGKLYILVNNVGTNIRKPMVDLTAEEFSTLMSTNFESVFHMCQLAYPMLKASRTGSVVFTSSVSAFVSLKSMTLQGATKDNIRSNAVAPWYIKTSM
;
A
#
# COMPACT_ATOMS: atom_id res chain seq x y z
N MET A 1 6.10 -8.52 14.39
CA MET A 1 5.96 -7.06 14.48
C MET A 1 6.78 -6.49 15.63
N ASP A 2 6.96 -7.24 16.70
CA ASP A 2 7.64 -6.77 17.93
C ASP A 2 9.08 -6.32 17.68
N ASP A 3 9.85 -7.05 16.88
CA ASP A 3 11.21 -6.66 16.49
C ASP A 3 11.25 -5.30 15.75
N VAL A 4 10.30 -5.10 14.83
CA VAL A 4 10.16 -3.85 14.07
C VAL A 4 9.72 -2.73 14.99
N SER A 5 8.76 -2.99 15.88
CA SER A 5 8.29 -2.02 16.88
C SER A 5 9.44 -1.51 17.74
N CYS A 6 10.33 -2.40 18.20
CA CYS A 6 11.53 -2.04 18.98
C CYS A 6 12.48 -1.12 18.20
N VAL A 7 12.72 -1.38 16.91
CA VAL A 7 13.61 -0.54 16.07
C VAL A 7 13.07 0.88 15.90
N PHE A 8 11.74 1.05 15.94
CA PHE A 8 11.06 2.31 15.71
C PHE A 8 10.54 2.98 17.00
N ASP A 9 10.98 2.54 18.18
CA ASP A 9 10.46 3.02 19.49
C ASP A 9 8.91 3.00 19.56
N GLY A 10 8.30 2.00 18.93
CA GLY A 10 6.85 1.83 18.83
C GLY A 10 6.13 2.89 17.98
N LYS A 11 6.85 3.74 17.23
CA LYS A 11 6.28 4.85 16.45
C LYS A 11 6.70 4.80 14.99
N LEU A 12 5.70 4.80 14.11
CA LEU A 12 5.92 4.88 12.66
C LEU A 12 5.35 6.20 12.14
N TYR A 13 6.19 7.03 11.52
CA TYR A 13 5.74 8.31 10.97
C TYR A 13 5.34 8.22 9.50
N ILE A 14 6.03 7.39 8.71
CA ILE A 14 5.77 7.27 7.27
C ILE A 14 5.77 5.80 6.88
N LEU A 15 4.68 5.36 6.25
CA LEU A 15 4.58 4.06 5.58
C LEU A 15 4.47 4.31 4.07
N VAL A 16 5.40 3.74 3.29
CA VAL A 16 5.37 3.81 1.83
C VAL A 16 5.10 2.42 1.27
N ASN A 17 3.88 2.21 0.78
CA ASN A 17 3.48 0.99 0.09
C ASN A 17 3.87 1.12 -1.38
N ASN A 18 5.07 0.66 -1.71
CA ASN A 18 5.63 0.77 -3.05
C ASN A 18 5.53 -0.52 -3.89
N VAL A 19 5.34 -1.67 -3.24
CA VAL A 19 5.40 -2.96 -3.95
C VAL A 19 4.28 -3.08 -4.96
N GLY A 20 4.63 -3.58 -6.15
CA GLY A 20 3.68 -3.85 -7.22
C GLY A 20 4.34 -4.64 -8.34
N THR A 21 3.60 -5.57 -8.91
CA THR A 21 4.03 -6.34 -10.09
C THR A 21 2.95 -6.32 -11.17
N ASN A 22 3.34 -6.66 -12.39
CA ASN A 22 2.44 -6.68 -13.53
C ASN A 22 2.77 -7.86 -14.44
N ILE A 23 1.73 -8.56 -14.89
CA ILE A 23 1.83 -9.64 -15.88
C ILE A 23 1.23 -9.12 -17.18
N ARG A 24 2.07 -8.95 -18.20
CA ARG A 24 1.68 -8.34 -19.47
C ARG A 24 1.12 -9.38 -20.43
N LYS A 25 -0.20 -9.52 -20.47
CA LYS A 25 -0.92 -10.33 -21.46
C LYS A 25 -2.39 -9.94 -21.56
N PRO A 26 -3.11 -10.40 -22.59
CA PRO A 26 -4.56 -10.17 -22.69
C PRO A 26 -5.29 -10.71 -21.47
N MET A 27 -6.32 -9.99 -21.01
CA MET A 27 -7.11 -10.37 -19.83
C MET A 27 -7.73 -11.76 -19.95
N VAL A 28 -8.12 -12.16 -21.16
CA VAL A 28 -8.73 -13.48 -21.45
C VAL A 28 -7.75 -14.64 -21.28
N ASP A 29 -6.44 -14.36 -21.30
CA ASP A 29 -5.38 -15.37 -21.18
C ASP A 29 -4.82 -15.44 -19.75
N LEU A 30 -5.33 -14.63 -18.80
CA LEU A 30 -4.94 -14.68 -17.39
C LEU A 30 -5.45 -15.95 -16.72
N THR A 31 -4.53 -16.69 -16.11
CA THR A 31 -4.87 -17.82 -15.24
C THR A 31 -5.34 -17.30 -13.88
N ALA A 32 -6.05 -18.16 -13.14
CA ALA A 32 -6.47 -17.86 -11.78
C ALA A 32 -5.27 -17.64 -10.85
N GLU A 33 -4.18 -18.39 -11.05
CA GLU A 33 -2.95 -18.31 -10.27
C GLU A 33 -2.24 -16.96 -10.47
N GLU A 34 -2.15 -16.48 -11.71
CA GLU A 34 -1.54 -15.18 -12.01
C GLU A 34 -2.41 -14.02 -11.52
N PHE A 35 -3.73 -14.13 -11.65
CA PHE A 35 -4.65 -13.16 -11.06
C PHE A 35 -4.50 -13.10 -9.54
N SER A 36 -4.48 -14.27 -8.88
CA SER A 36 -4.26 -14.39 -7.44
C SER A 36 -2.92 -13.76 -7.03
N THR A 37 -1.86 -14.02 -7.80
CA THR A 37 -0.53 -13.42 -7.56
C THR A 37 -0.56 -11.89 -7.67
N LEU A 38 -1.23 -11.35 -8.69
CA LEU A 38 -1.40 -9.90 -8.87
C LEU A 38 -2.21 -9.27 -7.73
N MET A 39 -3.32 -9.90 -7.32
CA MET A 39 -4.15 -9.40 -6.23
C MET A 39 -3.43 -9.46 -4.89
N SER A 40 -2.77 -10.58 -4.59
CA SER A 40 -2.04 -10.74 -3.34
C SER A 40 -0.89 -9.75 -3.23
N THR A 41 -0.15 -9.55 -4.32
CA THR A 41 0.99 -8.62 -4.36
C THR A 41 0.56 -7.16 -4.35
N ASN A 42 -0.39 -6.76 -5.19
CA ASN A 42 -0.67 -5.33 -5.42
C ASN A 42 -1.72 -4.77 -4.46
N PHE A 43 -2.56 -5.62 -3.86
CA PHE A 43 -3.73 -5.19 -3.08
C PHE A 43 -3.71 -5.74 -1.66
N GLU A 44 -3.67 -7.06 -1.49
CA GLU A 44 -3.74 -7.68 -0.16
C GLU A 44 -2.53 -7.31 0.70
N SER A 45 -1.34 -7.29 0.09
CA SER A 45 -0.11 -6.89 0.78
C SER A 45 -0.24 -5.51 1.43
N VAL A 46 -0.75 -4.53 0.67
CA VAL A 46 -0.91 -3.14 1.09
C VAL A 46 -1.94 -3.03 2.21
N PHE A 47 -3.04 -3.77 2.10
CA PHE A 47 -4.08 -3.83 3.12
C PHE A 47 -3.54 -4.38 4.44
N HIS A 48 -2.88 -5.53 4.41
CA HIS A 48 -2.31 -6.17 5.60
C HIS A 48 -1.18 -5.34 6.21
N MET A 49 -0.32 -4.71 5.39
CA MET A 49 0.71 -3.79 5.86
C MET A 49 0.11 -2.60 6.62
N CYS A 50 -0.99 -2.03 6.13
CA CYS A 50 -1.68 -0.96 6.84
C CYS A 50 -2.27 -1.44 8.18
N GLN A 51 -2.91 -2.62 8.21
CA GLN A 51 -3.45 -3.18 9.46
C GLN A 51 -2.37 -3.39 10.52
N LEU A 52 -1.25 -3.98 10.11
CA LEU A 52 -0.13 -4.27 11.00
C LEU A 52 0.59 -3.01 11.48
N ALA A 53 0.74 -2.01 10.61
CA ALA A 53 1.43 -0.75 10.93
C ALA A 53 0.55 0.25 11.71
N TYR A 54 -0.77 0.09 11.71
CA TYR A 54 -1.72 1.02 12.32
C TYR A 54 -1.40 1.37 13.78
N PRO A 55 -1.06 0.42 14.69
CA PRO A 55 -0.72 0.76 16.08
C PRO A 55 0.45 1.74 16.18
N MET A 56 1.49 1.53 15.39
CA MET A 56 2.69 2.38 15.38
C MET A 56 2.43 3.74 14.70
N LEU A 57 1.62 3.74 13.63
CA LEU A 57 1.17 4.97 12.98
C LEU A 57 0.34 5.83 13.92
N LYS A 58 -0.56 5.20 14.69
CA LYS A 58 -1.38 5.86 15.71
C LYS A 58 -0.52 6.41 16.86
N ALA A 59 0.45 5.64 17.33
CA ALA A 59 1.36 6.07 18.39
C ALA A 59 2.19 7.31 18.01
N SER A 60 2.49 7.49 16.71
CA SER A 60 3.22 8.66 16.20
C SER A 60 2.41 9.97 16.24
N ARG A 61 1.07 9.88 16.31
CA ARG A 61 0.11 11.01 16.22
C ARG A 61 0.23 11.90 14.98
N THR A 62 1.16 11.62 14.08
CA THR A 62 1.50 12.45 12.90
C THR A 62 1.84 11.55 11.71
N GLY A 63 1.22 10.37 11.66
CA GLY A 63 1.50 9.33 10.68
C GLY A 63 1.06 9.73 9.27
N SER A 64 1.79 9.24 8.26
CA SER A 64 1.46 9.39 6.85
C SER A 64 1.63 8.07 6.12
N VAL A 65 0.63 7.68 5.35
CA VAL A 65 0.67 6.51 4.46
C VAL A 65 0.68 6.98 3.02
N VAL A 66 1.62 6.48 2.23
CA VAL A 66 1.77 6.77 0.81
C VAL A 66 1.63 5.47 0.02
N PHE A 67 0.76 5.48 -0.98
CA PHE A 67 0.58 4.39 -1.92
C PHE A 67 1.20 4.73 -3.26
N THR A 68 2.09 3.86 -3.76
CA THR A 68 2.54 3.92 -5.15
C THR A 68 1.53 3.16 -6.00
N SER A 69 0.72 3.91 -6.75
CA SER A 69 -0.23 3.38 -7.73
C SER A 69 0.40 3.41 -9.13
N SER A 70 -0.43 3.31 -10.16
CA SER A 70 -0.06 3.52 -11.55
C SER A 70 -1.14 4.38 -12.20
N VAL A 71 -0.80 5.20 -13.19
CA VAL A 71 -1.81 5.89 -14.01
C VAL A 71 -2.77 4.89 -14.67
N SER A 72 -2.32 3.66 -14.94
CA SER A 72 -3.18 2.57 -15.44
C SER A 72 -4.21 2.07 -14.42
N ALA A 73 -4.10 2.45 -13.15
CA ALA A 73 -4.90 1.97 -12.03
C ALA A 73 -5.78 3.07 -11.39
N PHE A 74 -6.02 4.19 -12.09
CA PHE A 74 -6.58 5.45 -11.57
C PHE A 74 -8.02 5.40 -10.98
N VAL A 75 -8.57 4.22 -10.67
CA VAL A 75 -9.97 4.05 -10.23
C VAL A 75 -10.14 3.44 -8.82
N SER A 76 -9.14 2.80 -8.19
CA SER A 76 -9.45 1.92 -7.03
C SER A 76 -9.07 2.39 -5.62
N LEU A 77 -8.40 3.53 -5.43
CA LEU A 77 -7.83 3.89 -4.11
C LEU A 77 -8.74 4.68 -3.16
N LYS A 78 -9.98 5.03 -3.57
CA LYS A 78 -10.85 5.88 -2.75
C LYS A 78 -11.54 5.19 -1.55
N SER A 79 -11.52 3.85 -1.47
CA SER A 79 -12.51 3.14 -0.62
C SER A 79 -12.01 2.37 0.61
N MET A 80 -10.70 2.15 0.84
CA MET A 80 -10.28 1.22 1.92
C MET A 80 -9.58 1.82 3.13
N THR A 81 -9.18 3.09 3.12
CA THR A 81 -8.41 3.68 4.25
C THR A 81 -9.07 4.88 4.91
N LEU A 82 -10.25 5.31 4.46
CA LEU A 82 -10.70 6.69 4.70
C LEU A 82 -11.34 6.96 6.08
N GLN A 83 -11.98 5.99 6.74
CA GLN A 83 -12.74 6.29 7.97
C GLN A 83 -11.93 6.24 9.27
N GLY A 84 -10.88 5.41 9.35
CA GLY A 84 -10.03 5.34 10.54
C GLY A 84 -9.02 6.49 10.61
N ALA A 85 -8.37 6.79 9.48
CA ALA A 85 -7.27 7.75 9.42
C ALA A 85 -7.69 9.21 9.69
N THR A 86 -8.90 9.62 9.29
CA THR A 86 -9.43 10.98 9.53
C THR A 86 -9.74 11.26 11.01
N LYS A 87 -10.00 10.23 11.81
CA LYS A 87 -10.26 10.38 13.26
C LYS A 87 -8.98 10.30 14.12
N ASP A 88 -7.93 9.66 13.60
CA ASP A 88 -6.69 9.37 14.34
C ASP A 88 -5.46 10.18 13.88
N ASN A 89 -5.67 11.28 13.13
CA ASN A 89 -4.61 12.18 12.62
C ASN A 89 -3.54 11.48 11.75
N ILE A 90 -3.95 10.50 10.95
CA ILE A 90 -3.10 9.82 9.96
C ILE A 90 -3.46 10.34 8.57
N ARG A 91 -2.48 10.81 7.80
CA ARG A 91 -2.68 11.24 6.41
C ARG A 91 -2.52 10.07 5.46
N SER A 92 -3.30 10.04 4.38
CA SER A 92 -3.27 8.99 3.35
C SER A 92 -3.22 9.64 1.98
N ASN A 93 -2.20 9.33 1.17
CA ASN A 93 -2.01 9.89 -0.16
C ASN A 93 -1.60 8.80 -1.16
N ALA A 94 -1.89 9.03 -2.45
CA ALA A 94 -1.49 8.15 -3.53
C ALA A 94 -0.66 8.92 -4.57
N VAL A 95 0.43 8.30 -5.03
CA VAL A 95 1.24 8.78 -6.15
C VAL A 95 1.00 7.83 -7.31
N ALA A 96 0.67 8.34 -8.49
CA ALA A 96 0.44 7.54 -9.70
C ALA A 96 1.47 7.89 -10.77
N PRO A 97 2.62 7.20 -10.79
CA PRO A 97 3.62 7.42 -11.82
C PRO A 97 3.15 6.98 -13.21
N TRP A 98 3.62 7.68 -14.24
CA TRP A 98 3.50 7.30 -15.64
C TRP A 98 4.68 6.36 -16.01
N TYR A 99 5.48 6.72 -17.01
CA TYR A 99 6.69 5.97 -17.34
C TYR A 99 7.86 6.41 -16.44
N ILE A 100 8.37 5.49 -15.61
CA ILE A 100 9.61 5.65 -14.85
C ILE A 100 10.61 4.62 -15.35
N LYS A 101 11.84 5.03 -15.65
CA LYS A 101 12.93 4.12 -15.97
C LYS A 101 13.35 3.35 -14.72
N THR A 102 12.92 2.10 -14.62
CA THR A 102 13.37 1.14 -13.60
C THR A 102 14.13 0.00 -14.27
N SER A 103 14.79 -0.87 -13.50
CA SER A 103 15.51 -2.03 -14.03
C SER A 103 14.60 -3.20 -14.44
N MET A 104 13.27 -3.03 -14.36
CA MET A 104 12.25 -4.00 -14.77
C MET A 104 11.75 -3.73 -16.20
#